data_AF-A0A4Q3C7Y1-F1
#
_entry.id   AF-A0A4Q3C7Y1-F1
#
_cell.length_a   1.000
_cell.length_b   1.000
_cell.length_c   1.000
_cell.angle_alpha   90.00
_cell.angle_beta   90.00
_cell.angle_gamma   90.00
#
_symmetry.space_group_name_H-M   'P 1'
#
loop_
_entity.id
_entity.type
_entity.pdbx_description
1 polymer ?
#
loop_
_entity_poly.entity_id
_entity_poly.type
_entity_poly.pdbx_seq_one_letter_code
_entity_poly.pdbx_strand_id
1 'polypeptide(L)'
;GRRVERVCRQVLGANAGVLTDALAWTGTFHAIGARLMRDYAPEIGLDPQFTIHDREDSADLMNLARHELGFSKMENRFPTKGTCLSIYSRAVNSETPLDEVLRSAFPWCASWGGQLRELFSAYVEAKQAQNVLDYDDLLLYWAQTMGDAVLSREIGERWDHVLVDEYQDTNRLQSSILLAMKPEGRGLTVVGDDAQSIYSFRAATVRNILDFPQAFSPPAEIVTLDRNYRSTQPILQAANAVIDLARERFTKNLWSERESDVRPQIVTVRDEADQAIFIADQVLENREAGTALKQQAVLFRTSSHSAALEIELTRRNIPFVKFGGLKFLDSAHVKDMLALLRFAQNPRDRVAGFRLLQLLPGVGPASAAKALDAMADSPMPVTALAEMAAPPRTGGEWTAFVDVMQGIGNRASGWPSEMEQARLWYEP
;
A
#
# COMPACT_ATOMS: atom_id res chain seq x y z
N GLY A 1 -0.12 -14.31 -5.19
CA GLY A 1 -0.30 -15.58 -4.45
C GLY A 1 -1.20 -16.57 -5.19
N ARG A 2 -2.47 -16.69 -4.80
CA ARG A 2 -3.36 -17.84 -5.12
C ARG A 2 -3.62 -18.21 -6.60
N ARG A 3 -3.41 -17.31 -7.56
CA ARG A 3 -3.55 -17.62 -9.00
C ARG A 3 -2.26 -18.20 -9.59
N VAL A 4 -1.12 -17.61 -9.24
CA VAL A 4 0.23 -18.07 -9.64
C VAL A 4 0.48 -19.46 -9.05
N GLU A 5 0.18 -19.63 -7.77
CA GLU A 5 0.28 -20.91 -7.06
C GLU A 5 -0.53 -22.03 -7.74
N ARG A 6 -1.73 -21.72 -8.24
CA ARG A 6 -2.58 -22.69 -8.98
C ARG A 6 -1.99 -23.07 -10.34
N VAL A 7 -1.47 -22.08 -11.07
CA VAL A 7 -0.85 -22.29 -12.39
C VAL A 7 0.46 -23.08 -12.24
N CYS A 8 1.32 -22.72 -11.30
CA CYS A 8 2.57 -23.44 -11.05
C CYS A 8 2.33 -24.88 -10.57
N ARG A 9 1.29 -25.12 -9.75
CA ARG A 9 0.93 -26.47 -9.29
C ARG A 9 0.38 -27.37 -10.40
N GLN A 10 -0.30 -26.79 -11.40
CA GLN A 10 -0.75 -27.52 -12.59
C GLN A 10 0.39 -27.90 -13.54
N VAL A 11 1.46 -27.10 -13.59
CA VAL A 11 2.54 -27.27 -14.56
C VAL A 11 3.68 -28.17 -14.04
N LEU A 12 3.93 -28.24 -12.71
CA LEU A 12 5.26 -28.65 -12.22
C LEU A 12 5.34 -29.88 -11.28
N GLY A 13 4.23 -30.55 -10.94
CA GLY A 13 4.27 -31.88 -10.29
C GLY A 13 5.18 -32.01 -9.05
N ALA A 14 6.19 -32.88 -9.11
CA ALA A 14 7.03 -33.33 -7.98
C ALA A 14 7.93 -32.26 -7.32
N ASN A 15 8.08 -31.07 -7.92
CA ASN A 15 8.89 -29.98 -7.38
C ASN A 15 8.13 -29.08 -6.37
N ALA A 16 7.03 -29.57 -5.82
CA ALA A 16 6.11 -28.78 -4.98
C ALA A 16 6.75 -28.25 -3.68
N GLY A 17 7.73 -28.96 -3.09
CA GLY A 17 8.41 -28.52 -1.85
C GLY A 17 9.22 -27.25 -2.04
N VAL A 18 10.15 -27.26 -2.99
CA VAL A 18 10.96 -26.09 -3.37
C VAL A 18 10.08 -24.92 -3.82
N LEU A 19 8.98 -25.20 -4.53
CA LEU A 19 8.03 -24.18 -4.94
C LEU A 19 7.26 -23.58 -3.77
N THR A 20 6.98 -24.34 -2.70
CA THR A 20 6.27 -23.82 -1.52
C THR A 20 7.13 -22.80 -0.78
N ASP A 21 8.43 -23.05 -0.66
CA ASP A 21 9.37 -22.09 -0.07
C ASP A 21 9.57 -20.86 -0.98
N ALA A 22 9.65 -21.04 -2.30
CA ALA A 22 9.71 -19.94 -3.26
C ALA A 22 8.41 -19.09 -3.26
N LEU A 23 7.25 -19.74 -3.17
CA LEU A 23 5.96 -19.06 -3.05
C LEU A 23 5.83 -18.31 -1.72
N ALA A 24 6.50 -18.76 -0.65
CA ALA A 24 6.54 -18.07 0.63
C ALA A 24 7.25 -16.70 0.54
N TRP A 25 8.18 -16.53 -0.41
CA TRP A 25 8.88 -15.27 -0.70
C TRP A 25 8.35 -14.56 -1.96
N THR A 26 7.14 -14.88 -2.39
CA THR A 26 6.44 -14.17 -3.45
C THR A 26 5.48 -13.14 -2.86
N GLY A 27 5.75 -11.85 -3.07
CA GLY A 27 4.93 -10.77 -2.54
C GLY A 27 5.27 -9.43 -3.16
N THR A 28 4.60 -8.38 -2.68
CA THR A 28 5.02 -7.00 -2.98
C THR A 28 6.26 -6.65 -2.18
N PHE A 29 6.99 -5.59 -2.59
CA PHE A 29 8.11 -5.04 -1.80
C PHE A 29 7.75 -4.86 -0.32
N HIS A 30 6.57 -4.31 -0.02
CA HIS A 30 6.13 -4.10 1.36
C HIS A 30 5.89 -5.40 2.13
N ALA A 31 5.36 -6.45 1.49
CA ALA A 31 5.12 -7.73 2.15
C ALA A 31 6.44 -8.45 2.45
N ILE A 32 7.38 -8.44 1.49
CA ILE A 32 8.72 -9.01 1.66
C ILE A 32 9.52 -8.21 2.68
N GLY A 33 9.48 -6.88 2.59
CA GLY A 33 10.09 -5.97 3.55
C GLY A 33 9.57 -6.18 4.97
N ALA A 34 8.25 -6.23 5.17
CA ALA A 34 7.67 -6.52 6.49
C ALA A 34 8.15 -7.84 7.10
N ARG A 35 8.32 -8.88 6.28
CA ARG A 35 8.83 -10.16 6.73
C ARG A 35 10.33 -10.08 7.08
N LEU A 36 11.14 -9.51 6.20
CA LEU A 36 12.58 -9.32 6.42
C LEU A 36 12.86 -8.45 7.64
N MET A 37 12.16 -7.34 7.79
CA MET A 37 12.35 -6.43 8.92
C MET A 37 11.98 -7.07 10.25
N ARG A 38 11.11 -8.10 10.25
CA ARG A 38 10.87 -8.92 11.45
C ARG A 38 11.96 -9.96 11.68
N ASP A 39 12.42 -10.63 10.63
CA ASP A 39 13.49 -11.63 10.70
C ASP A 39 14.78 -11.00 11.25
N TYR A 40 15.10 -9.76 10.86
CA TYR A 40 16.31 -9.01 11.23
C TYR A 40 16.07 -7.89 12.26
N ALA A 41 14.91 -7.87 12.92
CA ALA A 41 14.53 -6.79 13.83
C ALA A 41 15.60 -6.52 14.92
N PRO A 42 16.14 -7.54 15.62
CA PRO A 42 17.15 -7.34 16.66
C PRO A 42 18.43 -6.68 16.15
N GLU A 43 18.87 -7.04 14.94
CA GLU A 43 20.10 -6.54 14.32
C GLU A 43 19.99 -5.07 13.90
N ILE A 44 18.79 -4.62 13.54
CA ILE A 44 18.53 -3.26 13.05
C ILE A 44 17.88 -2.35 14.10
N GLY A 45 17.81 -2.80 15.35
CA GLY A 45 17.30 -2.00 16.48
C GLY A 45 15.78 -1.83 16.48
N LEU A 46 15.05 -2.74 15.83
CA LEU A 46 13.59 -2.80 15.85
C LEU A 46 13.10 -3.87 16.84
N ASP A 47 11.91 -3.66 17.40
CA ASP A 47 11.20 -4.70 18.13
C ASP A 47 10.35 -5.50 17.13
N PRO A 48 10.53 -6.84 17.01
CA PRO A 48 9.83 -7.67 16.02
C PRO A 48 8.29 -7.66 16.16
N GLN A 49 7.77 -7.15 17.27
CA GLN A 49 6.34 -6.99 17.52
C GLN A 49 5.76 -5.67 16.97
N PHE A 50 6.53 -4.90 16.19
CA PHE A 50 6.04 -3.66 15.58
C PHE A 50 4.72 -3.88 14.82
N THR A 51 3.80 -2.92 14.97
CA THR A 51 2.57 -2.87 14.19
C THR A 51 2.77 -2.03 12.94
N ILE A 52 1.97 -2.34 11.91
CA ILE A 52 2.03 -1.63 10.64
C ILE A 52 0.79 -0.75 10.52
N HIS A 53 1.00 0.55 10.34
CA HIS A 53 -0.06 1.53 10.10
C HIS A 53 -0.45 1.54 8.63
N ASP A 54 -1.77 1.61 8.38
CA ASP A 54 -2.26 1.92 7.06
C ASP A 54 -2.11 3.43 6.78
N ARG A 55 -2.54 3.88 5.59
CA ARG A 55 -2.42 5.29 5.20
C ARG A 55 -3.25 6.24 6.07
N GLU A 56 -4.41 5.80 6.56
CA GLU A 56 -5.27 6.61 7.41
C GLU A 56 -4.71 6.68 8.84
N ASP A 57 -4.28 5.55 9.40
CA ASP A 57 -3.64 5.49 10.71
C ASP A 57 -2.37 6.36 10.74
N SER A 58 -1.53 6.25 9.70
CA SER A 58 -0.33 7.09 9.51
C SER A 58 -0.70 8.58 9.44
N ALA A 59 -1.81 8.91 8.77
CA ALA A 59 -2.28 10.28 8.69
C ALA A 59 -2.81 10.78 10.05
N ASP A 60 -3.43 9.93 10.85
CA ASP A 60 -3.90 10.26 12.19
C ASP A 60 -2.74 10.47 13.16
N LEU A 61 -1.71 9.62 13.11
CA LEU A 61 -0.49 9.82 13.88
C LEU A 61 0.25 11.11 13.47
N MET A 62 0.38 11.36 12.16
CA MET A 62 0.89 12.64 11.63
C MET A 62 0.07 13.82 12.13
N ASN A 63 -1.25 13.67 12.24
CA ASN A 63 -2.12 14.73 12.75
C ASN A 63 -1.92 14.97 14.25
N LEU A 64 -1.71 13.91 15.04
CA LEU A 64 -1.41 14.01 16.46
C LEU A 64 -0.13 14.84 16.69
N ALA A 65 0.97 14.50 16.02
CA ALA A 65 2.21 15.27 16.06
C ALA A 65 1.99 16.74 15.61
N ARG A 66 1.20 16.95 14.55
CA ARG A 66 0.82 18.29 14.07
C ARG A 66 0.05 19.12 15.10
N HIS A 67 -0.78 18.47 15.91
CA HIS A 67 -1.53 19.13 17.00
C HIS A 67 -0.62 19.46 18.20
N GLU A 68 0.28 18.56 18.57
CA GLU A 68 1.23 18.73 19.67
C GLU A 68 2.20 19.89 19.42
N LEU A 69 2.68 20.04 18.19
CA LEU A 69 3.52 21.18 17.76
C LEU A 69 2.74 22.49 17.60
N GLY A 70 1.42 22.49 17.81
CA GLY A 70 0.57 23.70 17.69
C GLY A 70 0.29 24.16 16.26
N PHE A 71 0.75 23.44 15.24
CA PHE A 71 0.58 23.81 13.82
C PHE A 71 -0.87 23.80 13.36
N SER A 72 -1.73 23.09 14.08
CA SER A 72 -3.19 23.09 13.86
C SER A 72 -3.90 24.39 14.24
N LYS A 73 -3.25 25.28 14.99
CA LYS A 73 -3.84 26.53 15.51
C LYS A 73 -3.17 27.80 14.97
N MET A 74 -2.32 27.66 13.94
CA MET A 74 -1.64 28.79 13.31
C MET A 74 -2.64 29.74 12.62
N GLU A 75 -2.30 31.03 12.59
CA GLU A 75 -3.10 32.05 11.89
C GLU A 75 -3.21 31.75 10.38
N ASN A 76 -2.08 31.33 9.78
CA ASN A 76 -2.04 30.87 8.40
C ASN A 76 -2.33 29.37 8.33
N ARG A 77 -3.15 28.97 7.35
CA ARG A 77 -3.59 27.57 7.18
C ARG A 77 -2.40 26.67 6.82
N PHE A 78 -1.92 25.92 7.81
CA PHE A 78 -0.95 24.86 7.62
C PHE A 78 -1.55 23.67 6.84
N PRO A 79 -0.77 22.90 6.06
CA PRO A 79 -1.29 21.78 5.28
C PRO A 79 -2.02 20.71 6.14
N THR A 80 -3.00 20.06 5.53
CA THR A 80 -3.79 19.00 6.18
C THR A 80 -2.96 17.72 6.37
N LYS A 81 -3.36 16.87 7.32
CA LYS A 81 -2.67 15.60 7.64
C LYS A 81 -2.34 14.74 6.41
N GLY A 82 -3.29 14.59 5.48
CA GLY A 82 -3.09 13.81 4.27
C GLY A 82 -2.11 14.44 3.28
N THR A 83 -2.03 15.78 3.27
CA THR A 83 -1.05 16.52 2.47
C THR A 83 0.34 16.36 3.07
N CYS A 84 0.49 16.57 4.39
CA CYS A 84 1.76 16.36 5.10
C CYS A 84 2.29 14.94 4.89
N LEU A 85 1.45 13.92 5.07
CA LEU A 85 1.83 12.52 4.84
C LEU A 85 2.23 12.26 3.38
N SER A 86 1.55 12.88 2.40
CA SER A 86 1.91 12.72 0.98
C SER A 86 3.25 13.38 0.64
N ILE A 87 3.57 14.52 1.26
CA ILE A 87 4.87 15.17 1.12
C ILE A 87 5.96 14.30 1.73
N TYR A 88 5.78 13.83 2.97
CA TYR A 88 6.69 12.92 3.66
C TYR A 88 6.98 11.67 2.81
N SER A 89 5.91 10.96 2.43
CA SER A 89 5.99 9.74 1.64
C SER A 89 6.71 9.94 0.32
N ARG A 90 6.45 11.07 -0.37
CA ARG A 90 7.15 11.38 -1.62
C ARG A 90 8.64 11.62 -1.40
N ALA A 91 9.02 12.38 -0.36
CA ALA A 91 10.42 12.64 -0.05
C ALA A 91 11.20 11.34 0.25
N VAL A 92 10.62 10.45 1.05
CA VAL A 92 11.21 9.14 1.38
C VAL A 92 11.33 8.27 0.13
N ASN A 93 10.23 8.03 -0.59
CA ASN A 93 10.22 7.10 -1.74
C ASN A 93 11.03 7.57 -2.95
N SER A 94 11.17 8.89 -3.14
CA SER A 94 12.00 9.47 -4.21
C SER A 94 13.46 9.69 -3.81
N GLU A 95 13.83 9.43 -2.55
CA GLU A 95 15.15 9.79 -1.97
C GLU A 95 15.56 11.23 -2.30
N THR A 96 14.60 12.16 -2.32
CA THR A 96 14.81 13.54 -2.76
C THR A 96 14.69 14.50 -1.56
N PRO A 97 15.59 15.49 -1.43
CA PRO A 97 15.49 16.49 -0.37
C PRO A 97 14.13 17.20 -0.34
N LEU A 98 13.62 17.46 0.87
CA LEU A 98 12.28 18.03 1.07
C LEU A 98 12.06 19.32 0.27
N ASP A 99 13.04 20.24 0.25
CA ASP A 99 12.89 21.52 -0.43
C ASP A 99 12.68 21.36 -1.95
N GLU A 100 13.29 20.34 -2.55
CA GLU A 100 13.10 20.02 -3.96
C GLU A 100 11.73 19.36 -4.23
N VAL A 101 11.28 18.47 -3.33
CA VAL A 101 9.94 17.88 -3.38
C VAL A 101 8.87 18.96 -3.29
N LEU A 102 9.05 19.91 -2.38
CA LEU A 102 8.13 21.05 -2.23
C LEU A 102 8.12 21.89 -3.50
N ARG A 103 9.28 22.25 -4.05
CA ARG A 103 9.36 23.07 -5.28
C ARG A 103 8.72 22.39 -6.49
N SER A 104 8.88 21.08 -6.65
CA SER A 104 8.49 20.34 -7.84
C SER A 104 7.05 19.80 -7.81
N ALA A 105 6.60 19.28 -6.67
CA ALA A 105 5.34 18.55 -6.55
C ALA A 105 4.32 19.22 -5.63
N PHE A 106 4.77 20.03 -4.67
CA PHE A 106 3.90 20.71 -3.70
C PHE A 106 4.25 22.20 -3.53
N PRO A 107 4.33 23.00 -4.62
CA PRO A 107 4.85 24.37 -4.57
C PRO A 107 4.06 25.28 -3.64
N TRP A 108 2.75 25.03 -3.46
CA TRP A 108 1.90 25.75 -2.51
C TRP A 108 2.24 25.48 -1.03
N CYS A 109 3.04 24.45 -0.74
CA CYS A 109 3.54 24.14 0.60
C CYS A 109 4.99 24.60 0.82
N ALA A 110 5.65 25.20 -0.18
CA ALA A 110 7.09 25.51 -0.12
C ALA A 110 7.46 26.48 1.03
N SER A 111 6.56 27.40 1.40
CA SER A 111 6.76 28.32 2.52
C SER A 111 6.84 27.63 3.89
N TRP A 112 6.39 26.38 3.99
CA TRP A 112 6.30 25.62 5.24
C TRP A 112 7.47 24.63 5.44
N GLY A 113 8.54 24.71 4.62
CA GLY A 113 9.63 23.72 4.65
C GLY A 113 10.27 23.53 6.04
N GLY A 114 10.42 24.60 6.81
CA GLY A 114 10.94 24.53 8.18
C GLY A 114 10.02 23.75 9.12
N GLN A 115 8.74 24.13 9.17
CA GLN A 115 7.72 23.49 10.00
C GLN A 115 7.46 22.05 9.57
N LEU A 116 7.53 21.74 8.28
CA LEU A 116 7.40 20.38 7.78
C LEU A 116 8.58 19.49 8.22
N ARG A 117 9.81 20.01 8.27
CA ARG A 117 10.95 19.27 8.84
C ARG A 117 10.72 18.94 10.32
N GLU A 118 10.29 19.92 11.10
CA GLU A 118 9.97 19.73 12.52
C GLU A 118 8.86 18.69 12.72
N LEU A 119 7.77 18.80 11.93
CA LEU A 119 6.68 17.83 11.95
C LEU A 119 7.13 16.42 11.58
N PHE A 120 7.99 16.27 10.57
CA PHE A 120 8.47 14.96 10.15
C PHE A 120 9.42 14.34 11.18
N SER A 121 10.24 15.14 11.87
CA SER A 121 11.04 14.66 13.01
C SER A 121 10.14 14.13 14.12
N ALA A 122 9.16 14.93 14.55
CA ALA A 122 8.21 14.53 15.58
C ALA A 122 7.39 13.30 15.18
N TYR A 123 7.03 13.16 13.90
CA TYR A 123 6.34 11.99 13.38
C TYR A 123 7.21 10.72 13.45
N VAL A 124 8.49 10.82 13.10
CA VAL A 124 9.43 9.68 13.21
C VAL A 124 9.65 9.30 14.68
N GLU A 125 9.85 10.28 15.56
CA GLU A 125 10.00 10.05 17.01
C GLU A 125 8.74 9.39 17.59
N ALA A 126 7.55 9.86 17.22
CA ALA A 126 6.29 9.27 17.66
C ALA A 126 6.13 7.82 17.18
N LYS A 127 6.51 7.50 15.94
CA LYS A 127 6.52 6.13 15.42
C LYS A 127 7.46 5.22 16.21
N GLN A 128 8.68 5.69 16.49
CA GLN A 128 9.66 4.94 17.27
C GLN A 128 9.17 4.68 18.71
N ALA A 129 8.65 5.72 19.39
CA ALA A 129 8.12 5.59 20.74
C ALA A 129 6.95 4.60 20.84
N GLN A 130 6.13 4.52 19.79
CA GLN A 130 4.96 3.63 19.72
C GLN A 130 5.29 2.24 19.15
N ASN A 131 6.53 1.99 18.74
CA ASN A 131 6.93 0.77 18.02
C ASN A 131 6.03 0.49 16.80
N VAL A 132 5.77 1.54 16.01
CA VAL A 132 4.91 1.49 14.82
C VAL A 132 5.74 1.80 13.59
N LEU A 133 5.51 1.04 12.52
CA LEU A 133 6.02 1.34 11.19
C LEU A 133 4.88 1.65 10.24
N ASP A 134 5.10 2.56 9.30
CA ASP A 134 4.24 2.72 8.13
C ASP A 134 4.82 1.98 6.91
N TYR A 135 4.10 1.99 5.78
CA TYR A 135 4.57 1.33 4.56
C TYR A 135 5.90 1.90 4.03
N ASP A 136 6.14 3.20 4.20
CA ASP A 136 7.37 3.83 3.71
C ASP A 136 8.56 3.40 4.60
N ASP A 137 8.34 3.26 5.91
CA ASP A 137 9.37 2.77 6.84
C ASP A 137 9.83 1.37 6.51
N LEU A 138 8.93 0.46 6.10
CA LEU A 138 9.32 -0.89 5.71
C LEU A 138 10.36 -0.90 4.58
N LEU A 139 10.24 0.05 3.65
CA LEU A 139 11.22 0.23 2.57
C LEU A 139 12.46 0.96 3.07
N LEU A 140 12.29 1.98 3.92
CA LEU A 140 13.40 2.76 4.46
C LEU A 140 14.33 1.91 5.32
N TYR A 141 13.81 1.14 6.28
CA TYR A 141 14.59 0.22 7.09
C TYR A 141 15.24 -0.87 6.24
N TRP A 142 14.55 -1.36 5.21
CA TRP A 142 15.16 -2.32 4.29
C TRP A 142 16.34 -1.68 3.54
N ALA A 143 16.18 -0.49 2.99
CA ALA A 143 17.27 0.23 2.32
C ALA A 143 18.45 0.52 3.26
N GLN A 144 18.18 0.91 4.51
CA GLN A 144 19.21 1.11 5.54
C GLN A 144 19.94 -0.19 5.86
N THR A 145 19.22 -1.31 5.98
CA THR A 145 19.79 -2.64 6.19
C THR A 145 20.73 -3.01 5.04
N MET A 146 20.36 -2.67 3.79
CA MET A 146 21.22 -2.90 2.62
C MET A 146 22.44 -1.97 2.55
N GLY A 147 22.48 -0.92 3.38
CA GLY A 147 23.66 -0.06 3.55
C GLY A 147 24.79 -0.72 4.36
N ASP A 148 24.49 -1.75 5.16
CA ASP A 148 25.49 -2.55 5.86
C ASP A 148 25.99 -3.67 4.94
N ALA A 149 27.30 -3.72 4.69
CA ALA A 149 27.92 -4.66 3.74
C ALA A 149 27.92 -6.13 4.20
N VAL A 150 27.70 -6.40 5.49
CA VAL A 150 27.54 -7.76 6.01
C VAL A 150 26.09 -8.20 5.82
N LEU A 151 25.13 -7.41 6.29
CA LEU A 151 23.70 -7.73 6.19
C LEU A 151 23.23 -7.77 4.73
N SER A 152 23.68 -6.82 3.90
CA SER A 152 23.34 -6.79 2.48
C SER A 152 23.79 -8.06 1.76
N ARG A 153 25.02 -8.54 2.05
CA ARG A 153 25.55 -9.76 1.46
C ARG A 153 24.79 -10.99 1.94
N GLU A 154 24.58 -11.10 3.25
CA GLU A 154 23.84 -12.22 3.85
C GLU A 154 22.42 -12.34 3.25
N ILE A 155 21.69 -11.23 3.22
CA ILE A 155 20.33 -11.17 2.66
C ILE A 155 20.36 -11.41 1.16
N GLY A 156 21.32 -10.83 0.43
CA GLY A 156 21.49 -11.02 -1.00
C GLY A 156 21.82 -12.46 -1.40
N GLU A 157 22.57 -13.19 -0.57
CA GLU A 157 22.92 -14.60 -0.77
C GLU A 157 21.76 -15.56 -0.42
N ARG A 158 20.73 -15.09 0.29
CA ARG A 158 19.55 -15.89 0.63
C ARG A 158 18.78 -16.38 -0.60
N TRP A 159 18.84 -15.64 -1.70
CA TRP A 159 18.16 -16.00 -2.95
C TRP A 159 19.13 -16.03 -4.11
N ASP A 160 19.28 -17.20 -4.75
CA ASP A 160 20.05 -17.32 -5.99
C ASP A 160 19.45 -16.46 -7.11
N HIS A 161 18.12 -16.33 -7.13
CA HIS A 161 17.37 -15.60 -8.15
C HIS A 161 16.31 -14.67 -7.54
N VAL A 162 16.29 -13.42 -8.02
CA VAL A 162 15.32 -12.39 -7.63
C VAL A 162 14.61 -11.91 -8.89
N LEU A 163 13.30 -12.10 -8.93
CA LEU A 163 12.45 -11.73 -10.06
C LEU A 163 11.55 -10.57 -9.64
N VAL A 164 11.60 -9.46 -10.39
CA VAL A 164 10.81 -8.26 -10.11
C VAL A 164 9.94 -7.95 -11.32
N ASP A 165 8.63 -7.97 -11.11
CA ASP A 165 7.63 -7.62 -12.13
C ASP A 165 7.21 -6.15 -11.98
N GLU A 166 6.67 -5.57 -13.05
CA GLU A 166 6.22 -4.15 -13.12
C GLU A 166 7.30 -3.14 -12.70
N TYR A 167 8.55 -3.37 -13.12
CA TYR A 167 9.71 -2.59 -12.65
C TYR A 167 9.64 -1.09 -13.01
N GLN A 168 8.90 -0.72 -14.07
CA GLN A 168 8.68 0.68 -14.46
C GLN A 168 7.92 1.50 -13.40
N ASP A 169 7.20 0.82 -12.50
CA ASP A 169 6.39 1.45 -11.45
C ASP A 169 7.12 1.49 -10.10
N THR A 170 8.38 1.06 -10.08
CA THR A 170 9.23 1.18 -8.89
C THR A 170 9.65 2.62 -8.65
N ASN A 171 9.77 2.99 -7.38
CA ASN A 171 10.39 4.24 -6.98
C ASN A 171 11.90 4.07 -6.79
N ARG A 172 12.60 5.18 -6.55
CA ARG A 172 14.07 5.17 -6.42
C ARG A 172 14.53 4.32 -5.24
N LEU A 173 13.83 4.41 -4.10
CA LEU A 173 14.12 3.64 -2.88
C LEU A 173 14.02 2.11 -3.10
N GLN A 174 13.01 1.65 -3.84
CA GLN A 174 12.87 0.23 -4.20
C GLN A 174 13.99 -0.24 -5.13
N SER A 175 14.40 0.61 -6.07
CA SER A 175 15.55 0.31 -6.93
C SER A 175 16.85 0.24 -6.15
N SER A 176 17.10 1.19 -5.23
CA SER A 176 18.33 1.22 -4.42
C SER A 176 18.46 -0.02 -3.54
N ILE A 177 17.37 -0.51 -2.95
CA ILE A 177 17.32 -1.81 -2.24
C ILE A 177 17.82 -2.95 -3.11
N LEU A 178 17.29 -3.09 -4.33
CA LEU A 178 17.63 -4.20 -5.22
C LEU A 178 19.08 -4.14 -5.69
N LEU A 179 19.56 -2.94 -6.04
CA LEU A 179 20.94 -2.73 -6.47
C LEU A 179 21.92 -3.00 -5.33
N ALA A 180 21.59 -2.61 -4.10
CA ALA A 180 22.43 -2.89 -2.95
C ALA A 180 22.42 -4.38 -2.57
N MET A 181 21.28 -5.06 -2.69
CA MET A 181 21.13 -6.49 -2.41
C MET A 181 21.82 -7.38 -3.48
N LYS A 182 21.86 -6.94 -4.74
CA LYS A 182 22.49 -7.63 -5.87
C LYS A 182 23.46 -6.70 -6.61
N PRO A 183 24.59 -6.30 -5.99
CA PRO A 183 25.47 -5.27 -6.53
C PRO A 183 26.14 -5.65 -7.85
N GLU A 184 26.37 -6.94 -8.08
CA GLU A 184 26.91 -7.45 -9.35
C GLU A 184 25.82 -7.77 -10.39
N GLY A 185 24.54 -7.58 -10.06
CA GLY A 185 23.39 -7.94 -10.92
C GLY A 185 23.15 -9.44 -11.07
N ARG A 186 24.05 -10.30 -10.55
CA ARG A 186 23.94 -11.75 -10.66
C ARG A 186 22.67 -12.28 -10.01
N GLY A 187 21.84 -12.96 -10.81
CA GLY A 187 20.58 -13.54 -10.36
C GLY A 187 19.43 -12.55 -10.25
N LEU A 188 19.61 -11.27 -10.58
CA LEU A 188 18.53 -10.29 -10.62
C LEU A 188 17.92 -10.22 -12.03
N THR A 189 16.61 -10.35 -12.11
CA THR A 189 15.86 -10.16 -13.37
C THR A 189 14.67 -9.25 -13.10
N VAL A 190 14.60 -8.17 -13.87
CA VAL A 190 13.49 -7.22 -13.82
C VAL A 190 12.69 -7.29 -15.11
N VAL A 191 11.38 -7.19 -15.00
CA VAL A 191 10.43 -7.17 -16.10
C VAL A 191 9.58 -5.92 -15.98
N GLY A 192 9.36 -5.23 -17.09
CA GLY A 192 8.49 -4.06 -17.11
C GLY A 192 8.33 -3.46 -18.49
N ASP A 193 7.44 -2.48 -18.57
CA ASP A 193 7.12 -1.75 -19.80
C ASP A 193 7.12 -0.25 -19.52
N ASP A 194 8.09 0.47 -20.06
CA ASP A 194 8.25 1.92 -19.90
C ASP A 194 6.99 2.70 -20.33
N ALA A 195 6.28 2.22 -21.36
CA ALA A 195 5.02 2.80 -21.82
C ALA A 195 3.86 2.67 -20.81
N GLN A 196 4.01 1.82 -19.80
CA GLN A 196 2.99 1.55 -18.78
C GLN A 196 3.30 2.21 -17.42
N SER A 197 4.34 3.06 -17.33
CA SER A 197 4.67 3.78 -16.09
C SER A 197 3.60 4.85 -15.77
N ILE A 198 2.64 4.50 -14.92
CA ILE A 198 1.49 5.36 -14.57
C ILE A 198 1.46 5.78 -13.09
N TYR A 199 2.42 5.31 -12.29
CA TYR A 199 2.48 5.57 -10.84
C TYR A 199 3.43 6.70 -10.41
N SER A 200 3.78 7.63 -11.31
CA SER A 200 4.68 8.76 -11.02
C SER A 200 4.20 9.65 -9.86
N PHE A 201 2.89 9.70 -9.60
CA PHE A 201 2.32 10.38 -8.44
C PHE A 201 2.72 9.76 -7.08
N ARG A 202 3.19 8.50 -7.08
CA ARG A 202 3.78 7.77 -5.94
C ARG A 202 5.31 7.72 -5.99
N ALA A 203 5.93 8.68 -6.67
CA ALA A 203 7.38 8.74 -6.87
C ALA A 203 7.98 7.59 -7.70
N ALA A 204 7.15 6.82 -8.44
CA ALA A 204 7.68 5.90 -9.44
C ALA A 204 8.46 6.66 -10.51
N THR A 205 9.54 6.07 -11.00
CA THR A 205 10.36 6.67 -12.06
C THR A 205 10.69 5.66 -13.14
N VAL A 206 10.28 5.98 -14.37
CA VAL A 206 10.60 5.18 -15.57
C VAL A 206 12.12 5.08 -15.80
N ARG A 207 12.91 6.01 -15.24
CA ARG A 207 14.37 5.94 -15.29
C ARG A 207 14.91 4.65 -14.68
N ASN A 208 14.26 4.08 -13.66
CA ASN A 208 14.70 2.82 -13.08
C ASN A 208 14.85 1.72 -14.13
N ILE A 209 13.83 1.52 -14.99
CA ILE A 209 13.88 0.49 -16.02
C ILE A 209 14.78 0.88 -17.20
N LEU A 210 14.83 2.18 -17.56
CA LEU A 210 15.66 2.66 -18.67
C LEU A 210 17.16 2.58 -18.35
N ASP A 211 17.54 2.84 -17.10
CA ASP A 211 18.94 2.88 -16.65
C ASP A 211 19.46 1.54 -16.13
N PHE A 212 18.57 0.59 -15.82
CA PHE A 212 18.90 -0.73 -15.29
C PHE A 212 20.02 -1.46 -16.06
N PRO A 213 20.04 -1.49 -17.42
CA PRO A 213 21.08 -2.21 -18.14
C PRO A 213 22.49 -1.70 -17.86
N GLN A 214 22.64 -0.41 -17.56
CA GLN A 214 23.92 0.24 -17.31
C GLN A 214 24.29 0.30 -15.82
N ALA A 215 23.44 -0.22 -14.94
CA ALA A 215 23.71 -0.24 -13.50
C ALA A 215 24.79 -1.26 -13.10
N PHE A 216 25.16 -2.18 -14.00
CA PHE A 216 26.09 -3.29 -13.73
C PHE A 216 27.26 -3.32 -14.71
N SER A 217 28.33 -4.00 -14.29
CA SER A 217 29.48 -4.29 -15.14
C SER A 217 29.80 -5.79 -15.06
N PRO A 218 29.55 -6.58 -16.12
CA PRO A 218 29.07 -6.16 -17.44
C PRO A 218 27.60 -5.67 -17.45
N PRO A 219 27.18 -4.88 -18.46
CA PRO A 219 25.79 -4.45 -18.61
C PRO A 219 24.80 -5.62 -18.62
N ALA A 220 23.59 -5.40 -18.10
CA ALA A 220 22.56 -6.44 -18.09
C ALA A 220 22.10 -6.80 -19.50
N GLU A 221 21.78 -8.08 -19.72
CA GLU A 221 21.17 -8.54 -20.96
C GLU A 221 19.75 -7.99 -21.12
N ILE A 222 19.45 -7.44 -22.29
CA ILE A 222 18.12 -6.91 -22.61
C ILE A 222 17.42 -7.88 -23.56
N VAL A 223 16.30 -8.43 -23.11
CA VAL A 223 15.40 -9.25 -23.94
C VAL A 223 14.12 -8.46 -24.20
N THR A 224 13.88 -8.12 -25.47
CA THR A 224 12.65 -7.41 -25.88
C THR A 224 11.57 -8.38 -26.31
N LEU A 225 10.36 -8.21 -25.77
CA LEU A 225 9.16 -8.96 -26.15
C LEU A 225 8.20 -8.01 -26.89
N ASP A 226 8.12 -8.14 -28.21
CA ASP A 226 7.31 -7.26 -29.07
C ASP A 226 6.01 -7.91 -29.59
N ARG A 227 5.91 -9.24 -29.49
CA ARG A 227 4.71 -9.99 -29.88
C ARG A 227 3.64 -9.92 -28.80
N ASN A 228 2.49 -9.37 -29.16
CA ASN A 228 1.32 -9.26 -28.30
C ASN A 228 0.34 -10.41 -28.57
N TYR A 229 -0.06 -11.11 -27.51
CA TYR A 229 -1.00 -12.23 -27.58
C TYR A 229 -2.42 -11.88 -27.11
N ARG A 230 -2.66 -10.63 -26.69
CA ARG A 230 -3.91 -10.18 -26.04
C ARG A 230 -4.85 -9.48 -27.01
N SER A 231 -4.33 -8.50 -27.74
CA SER A 231 -5.10 -7.54 -28.54
C SER A 231 -5.00 -7.85 -30.03
N THR A 232 -5.95 -7.32 -30.80
CA THR A 232 -5.95 -7.40 -32.26
C THR A 232 -5.04 -6.34 -32.87
N GLN A 233 -4.60 -6.56 -34.11
CA GLN A 233 -3.70 -5.63 -34.80
C GLN A 233 -4.26 -4.19 -34.91
N PRO A 234 -5.55 -3.94 -35.19
CA PRO A 234 -6.08 -2.56 -35.21
C PRO A 234 -6.00 -1.84 -33.85
N ILE A 235 -6.19 -2.57 -32.74
CA ILE A 235 -6.04 -2.00 -31.38
C ILE A 235 -4.58 -1.63 -31.13
N LEU A 236 -3.65 -2.51 -31.53
CA LEU A 236 -2.22 -2.25 -31.36
C LEU A 236 -1.72 -1.12 -32.23
N GLN A 237 -2.21 -0.98 -33.46
CA GLN A 237 -1.89 0.16 -34.32
C GLN A 237 -2.30 1.48 -33.66
N ALA A 238 -3.50 1.54 -33.06
CA ALA A 238 -3.93 2.72 -32.31
C ALA A 238 -3.05 2.98 -31.09
N ALA A 239 -2.71 1.95 -30.31
CA ALA A 239 -1.84 2.07 -29.14
C ALA A 239 -0.42 2.53 -29.52
N ASN A 240 0.17 1.92 -30.56
CA ASN A 240 1.48 2.27 -31.09
C ASN A 240 1.51 3.73 -31.58
N ALA A 241 0.49 4.16 -32.32
CA ALA A 241 0.41 5.54 -32.81
C ALA A 241 0.32 6.58 -31.67
N VAL A 242 -0.32 6.24 -30.54
CA VAL A 242 -0.38 7.12 -29.36
C VAL A 242 0.96 7.16 -28.64
N ILE A 243 1.61 6.01 -28.41
CA ILE A 243 2.88 5.95 -27.68
C ILE A 243 4.07 6.48 -28.50
N ASP A 244 3.98 6.49 -29.82
CA ASP A 244 4.99 7.10 -30.71
C ASP A 244 5.17 8.61 -30.45
N LEU A 245 4.23 9.25 -29.77
CA LEU A 245 4.31 10.66 -29.35
C LEU A 245 5.14 10.87 -28.07
N ALA A 246 5.56 9.80 -27.38
CA ALA A 246 6.35 9.88 -26.16
C ALA A 246 7.82 10.26 -26.47
N ARG A 247 8.41 11.12 -25.62
CA ARG A 247 9.78 11.65 -25.82
C ARG A 247 10.87 10.65 -25.44
N GLU A 248 10.65 9.87 -24.39
CA GLU A 248 11.60 8.88 -23.86
C GLU A 248 10.90 7.53 -23.82
N ARG A 249 11.44 6.54 -24.54
CA ARG A 249 10.96 5.16 -24.52
C ARG A 249 12.00 4.18 -25.04
N PHE A 250 11.84 2.90 -24.71
CA PHE A 250 12.45 1.85 -25.51
C PHE A 250 11.78 1.79 -26.88
N THR A 251 12.58 1.70 -27.94
CA THR A 251 12.03 1.59 -29.30
C THR A 251 11.56 0.16 -29.52
N LYS A 252 10.29 -0.12 -29.21
CA LYS A 252 9.60 -1.37 -29.55
C LYS A 252 8.24 -1.07 -30.16
N ASN A 253 7.89 -1.81 -31.20
CA ASN A 253 6.59 -1.71 -31.84
C ASN A 253 5.86 -3.04 -31.65
N LEU A 254 4.72 -2.99 -30.96
CA LEU A 254 3.96 -4.20 -30.67
C LEU A 254 3.23 -4.68 -31.93
N TRP A 255 3.25 -5.99 -32.16
CA TRP A 255 2.53 -6.63 -33.27
C TRP A 255 1.74 -7.85 -32.79
N SER A 256 0.70 -8.24 -33.52
CA SER A 256 -0.17 -9.37 -33.18
C SER A 256 -0.58 -10.16 -34.42
N GLU A 257 -0.68 -11.48 -34.27
CA GLU A 257 -1.27 -12.38 -35.27
C GLU A 257 -2.81 -12.40 -35.20
N ARG A 258 -3.40 -11.74 -34.19
CA ARG A 258 -4.87 -11.66 -34.05
C ARG A 258 -5.38 -10.56 -34.98
N GLU A 259 -5.96 -10.99 -36.09
CA GLU A 259 -6.59 -10.08 -37.04
C GLU A 259 -8.03 -9.74 -36.62
N SER A 260 -8.48 -8.57 -37.05
CA SER A 260 -9.86 -8.10 -36.90
C SER A 260 -10.12 -6.98 -37.89
N ASP A 261 -11.31 -6.96 -38.48
CA ASP A 261 -11.75 -5.84 -39.32
C ASP A 261 -12.32 -4.67 -38.49
N VAL A 262 -12.52 -4.87 -37.19
CA VAL A 262 -13.12 -3.87 -36.29
C VAL A 262 -12.03 -2.93 -35.77
N ARG A 263 -12.21 -1.64 -36.01
CA ARG A 263 -11.33 -0.58 -35.52
C ARG A 263 -11.84 -0.02 -34.18
N PRO A 264 -10.94 0.46 -33.31
CA PRO A 264 -11.34 1.27 -32.16
C PRO A 264 -12.19 2.48 -32.61
N GLN A 265 -13.23 2.79 -31.84
CA GLN A 265 -14.18 3.86 -32.17
C GLN A 265 -14.04 5.03 -31.20
N ILE A 266 -14.24 6.24 -31.73
CA ILE A 266 -14.41 7.47 -30.94
C ILE A 266 -15.84 7.93 -31.16
N VAL A 267 -16.61 8.00 -30.08
CA VAL A 267 -18.03 8.38 -30.12
C VAL A 267 -18.21 9.70 -29.39
N THR A 268 -18.87 10.65 -30.04
CA THR A 268 -19.21 11.96 -29.45
C THR A 268 -20.66 11.92 -29.00
N VAL A 269 -20.89 12.28 -27.74
CA VAL A 269 -22.21 12.38 -27.11
C VAL A 269 -22.42 13.80 -26.60
N ARG A 270 -23.66 14.18 -26.30
CA ARG A 270 -23.98 15.57 -25.92
C ARG A 270 -23.52 15.93 -24.52
N ASP A 271 -23.72 15.01 -23.57
CA ASP A 271 -23.40 15.20 -22.16
C ASP A 271 -23.11 13.86 -21.45
N GLU A 272 -22.84 13.92 -20.14
CA GLU A 272 -22.51 12.75 -19.32
C GLU A 272 -23.68 11.77 -19.17
N ALA A 273 -24.93 12.25 -19.23
CA ALA A 273 -26.10 11.39 -19.13
C ALA A 273 -26.26 10.57 -20.42
N ASP A 274 -26.14 11.22 -21.58
CA ASP A 274 -26.11 10.55 -22.88
C ASP A 274 -24.93 9.58 -22.99
N GLN A 275 -23.77 9.90 -22.38
CA GLN A 275 -22.63 8.97 -22.31
C GLN A 275 -22.98 7.69 -21.54
N ALA A 276 -23.61 7.82 -20.37
CA ALA A 276 -23.98 6.68 -19.54
C ALA A 276 -25.03 5.79 -20.25
N ILE A 277 -26.01 6.41 -20.90
CA ILE A 277 -27.03 5.73 -21.71
C ILE A 277 -26.35 4.96 -22.84
N PHE A 278 -25.50 5.62 -23.62
CA PHE A 278 -24.79 5.01 -24.75
C PHE A 278 -23.94 3.80 -24.31
N ILE A 279 -23.20 3.92 -23.22
CA ILE A 279 -22.39 2.80 -22.70
C ILE A 279 -23.29 1.64 -22.25
N ALA A 280 -24.39 1.92 -21.55
CA ALA A 280 -25.32 0.90 -21.11
C ALA A 280 -26.00 0.17 -22.30
N ASP A 281 -26.36 0.91 -23.35
CA ASP A 281 -26.86 0.36 -24.61
C ASP A 281 -25.82 -0.59 -25.23
N GLN A 282 -24.57 -0.13 -25.37
CA GLN A 282 -23.50 -0.94 -25.96
C GLN A 282 -23.21 -2.22 -25.16
N VAL A 283 -23.26 -2.15 -23.83
CA VAL A 283 -23.07 -3.32 -22.95
C VAL A 283 -24.16 -4.38 -23.17
N LEU A 284 -25.41 -3.93 -23.31
CA LEU A 284 -26.55 -4.81 -23.59
C LEU A 284 -26.48 -5.38 -25.00
N GLU A 285 -26.17 -4.56 -26.01
CA GLU A 285 -25.99 -5.02 -27.39
C GLU A 285 -24.89 -6.10 -27.49
N ASN A 286 -23.74 -5.87 -26.86
CA ASN A 286 -22.65 -6.85 -26.82
C ASN A 286 -23.08 -8.15 -26.11
N ARG A 287 -23.92 -8.04 -25.09
CA ARG A 287 -24.48 -9.21 -24.39
C ARG A 287 -25.43 -10.00 -25.29
N GLU A 288 -26.31 -9.33 -26.02
CA GLU A 288 -27.20 -9.99 -26.99
C GLU A 288 -26.42 -10.64 -28.14
N ALA A 289 -25.28 -10.06 -28.52
CA ALA A 289 -24.31 -10.66 -29.44
C ALA A 289 -23.48 -11.83 -28.83
N GLY A 290 -23.71 -12.18 -27.56
CA GLY A 290 -23.10 -13.33 -26.88
C GLY A 290 -21.90 -13.03 -25.98
N THR A 291 -21.50 -11.76 -25.83
CA THR A 291 -20.39 -11.38 -24.93
C THR A 291 -20.85 -11.34 -23.48
N ALA A 292 -20.29 -12.19 -22.62
CA ALA A 292 -20.65 -12.19 -21.21
C ALA A 292 -20.33 -10.83 -20.55
N LEU A 293 -21.20 -10.35 -19.66
CA LEU A 293 -20.97 -9.08 -18.93
C LEU A 293 -19.62 -9.04 -18.22
N LYS A 294 -19.14 -10.18 -17.70
CA LYS A 294 -17.84 -10.32 -17.02
C LYS A 294 -16.62 -10.15 -17.95
N GLN A 295 -16.82 -10.15 -19.26
CA GLN A 295 -15.78 -9.91 -20.27
C GLN A 295 -15.79 -8.47 -20.80
N GLN A 296 -16.66 -7.62 -20.26
CA GLN A 296 -16.77 -6.22 -20.62
C GLN A 296 -16.23 -5.36 -19.47
N ALA A 297 -15.55 -4.26 -19.80
CA ALA A 297 -14.99 -3.34 -18.82
C ALA A 297 -15.16 -1.90 -19.29
N VAL A 298 -15.45 -1.00 -18.35
CA VAL A 298 -15.48 0.44 -18.58
C VAL A 298 -14.40 1.08 -17.72
N LEU A 299 -13.47 1.78 -18.36
CA LEU A 299 -12.33 2.41 -17.71
C LEU A 299 -12.54 3.92 -17.64
N PHE A 300 -12.26 4.50 -16.47
CA PHE A 300 -12.41 5.93 -16.21
C PHE A 300 -11.09 6.53 -15.75
N ARG A 301 -10.89 7.82 -16.02
CA ARG A 301 -9.71 8.54 -15.54
C ARG A 301 -9.74 8.79 -14.03
N THR A 302 -10.93 9.04 -13.48
CA THR A 302 -11.19 9.32 -12.06
C THR A 302 -12.42 8.51 -11.61
N SER A 303 -12.51 8.20 -10.32
CA SER A 303 -13.63 7.44 -9.76
C SER A 303 -14.94 8.21 -9.72
N SER A 304 -14.91 9.55 -9.83
CA SER A 304 -16.13 10.38 -9.86
C SER A 304 -16.87 10.25 -11.20
N HIS A 305 -16.16 9.95 -12.29
CA HIS A 305 -16.78 9.82 -13.62
C HIS A 305 -17.67 8.58 -13.74
N SER A 306 -17.59 7.60 -12.82
CA SER A 306 -18.44 6.41 -12.88
C SER A 306 -19.86 6.65 -12.36
N ALA A 307 -20.12 7.74 -11.63
CA ALA A 307 -21.38 7.94 -10.90
C ALA A 307 -22.61 7.90 -11.81
N ALA A 308 -22.59 8.61 -12.94
CA ALA A 308 -23.70 8.62 -13.90
C ALA A 308 -23.96 7.23 -14.49
N LEU A 309 -22.90 6.48 -14.83
CA LEU A 309 -23.02 5.12 -15.35
C LEU A 309 -23.56 4.15 -14.29
N GLU A 310 -23.13 4.26 -13.03
CA GLU A 310 -23.61 3.39 -11.94
C GLU A 310 -25.12 3.54 -11.74
N ILE A 311 -25.64 4.77 -11.78
CA ILE A 311 -27.08 5.04 -11.69
C ILE A 311 -27.80 4.39 -12.87
N GLU A 312 -27.27 4.55 -14.08
CA GLU A 312 -27.90 4.05 -15.29
C GLU A 312 -27.91 2.51 -15.37
N LEU A 313 -26.78 1.86 -15.05
CA LEU A 313 -26.70 0.41 -14.95
C LEU A 313 -27.66 -0.14 -13.90
N THR A 314 -27.76 0.52 -12.74
CA THR A 314 -28.70 0.16 -11.66
C THR A 314 -30.14 0.31 -12.13
N ARG A 315 -30.50 1.44 -12.76
CA ARG A 315 -31.83 1.71 -13.30
C ARG A 315 -32.31 0.64 -14.26
N ARG A 316 -31.36 0.07 -15.03
CA ARG A 316 -31.62 -0.98 -16.02
C ARG A 316 -31.42 -2.41 -15.48
N ASN A 317 -31.15 -2.58 -14.20
CA ASN A 317 -30.83 -3.87 -13.57
C ASN A 317 -29.67 -4.62 -14.27
N ILE A 318 -28.66 -3.89 -14.74
CA ILE A 318 -27.44 -4.47 -15.33
C ILE A 318 -26.44 -4.74 -14.19
N PRO A 319 -26.08 -6.00 -13.91
CA PRO A 319 -25.12 -6.31 -12.86
C PRO A 319 -23.72 -5.78 -13.20
N PHE A 320 -23.10 -5.07 -12.27
CA PHE A 320 -21.74 -4.56 -12.42
C PHE A 320 -20.93 -4.70 -11.13
N VAL A 321 -19.61 -4.57 -11.25
CA VAL A 321 -18.68 -4.53 -10.11
C VAL A 321 -17.80 -3.29 -10.27
N LYS A 322 -17.83 -2.41 -9.27
CA LYS A 322 -16.93 -1.26 -9.20
C LYS A 322 -15.63 -1.66 -8.51
N PHE A 323 -14.52 -1.57 -9.23
CA PHE A 323 -13.19 -1.72 -8.65
C PHE A 323 -12.72 -0.37 -8.10
N GLY A 324 -12.26 -0.34 -6.84
CA GLY A 324 -11.78 0.88 -6.18
C GLY A 324 -12.82 1.67 -5.35
N GLY A 325 -13.95 1.06 -4.99
CA GLY A 325 -14.83 1.58 -3.92
C GLY A 325 -14.24 1.40 -2.51
N LEU A 326 -15.04 1.65 -1.45
CA LEU A 326 -14.68 1.34 -0.06
C LEU A 326 -14.09 -0.07 0.01
N LYS A 327 -12.81 -0.19 0.39
CA LYS A 327 -12.19 -1.51 0.48
C LYS A 327 -12.79 -2.23 1.67
N PHE A 328 -12.86 -3.56 1.62
CA PHE A 328 -13.28 -4.39 2.75
C PHE A 328 -12.58 -3.98 4.06
N LEU A 329 -11.27 -3.72 3.98
CA LEU A 329 -10.42 -3.28 5.11
C LEU A 329 -10.71 -1.85 5.61
N ASP A 330 -11.39 -1.02 4.81
CA ASP A 330 -11.76 0.35 5.20
C ASP A 330 -13.10 0.39 5.96
N SER A 331 -13.83 -0.73 6.02
CA SER A 331 -15.08 -0.83 6.77
C SER A 331 -14.82 -0.63 8.27
N ALA A 332 -15.65 0.20 8.94
CA ALA A 332 -15.45 0.57 10.34
C ALA A 332 -15.26 -0.66 11.26
N HIS A 333 -16.11 -1.68 11.13
CA HIS A 333 -16.02 -2.91 11.93
C HIS A 333 -14.76 -3.74 11.66
N VAL A 334 -14.30 -3.77 10.40
CA VAL A 334 -13.03 -4.45 10.07
C VAL A 334 -11.85 -3.68 10.68
N LYS A 335 -11.89 -2.34 10.62
CA LYS A 335 -10.87 -1.50 11.26
C LYS A 335 -10.86 -1.61 12.77
N ASP A 336 -12.02 -1.71 13.42
CA ASP A 336 -12.11 -1.93 14.87
C ASP A 336 -11.49 -3.27 15.27
N MET A 337 -11.83 -4.33 14.55
CA MET A 337 -11.26 -5.67 14.77
C MET A 337 -9.74 -5.68 14.58
N LEU A 338 -9.25 -5.06 13.51
CA LEU A 338 -7.80 -4.95 13.26
C LEU A 338 -7.11 -4.08 14.30
N ALA A 339 -7.73 -2.99 14.74
CA ALA A 339 -7.21 -2.15 15.81
C ALA A 339 -7.07 -2.96 17.10
N LEU A 340 -8.06 -3.79 17.47
CA LEU A 340 -8.01 -4.65 18.65
C LEU A 340 -6.83 -5.61 18.61
N LEU A 341 -6.67 -6.34 17.51
CA LEU A 341 -5.57 -7.30 17.35
C LEU A 341 -4.20 -6.61 17.35
N ARG A 342 -4.08 -5.46 16.67
CA ARG A 342 -2.84 -4.68 16.66
C ARG A 342 -2.51 -4.14 18.05
N PHE A 343 -3.48 -3.60 18.76
CA PHE A 343 -3.27 -3.02 20.08
C PHE A 343 -2.94 -4.11 21.11
N ALA A 344 -3.58 -5.29 21.02
CA ALA A 344 -3.24 -6.43 21.86
C ALA A 344 -1.81 -6.94 21.61
N GLN A 345 -1.36 -6.94 20.35
CA GLN A 345 0.01 -7.30 20.00
C GLN A 345 1.03 -6.21 20.38
N ASN A 346 0.71 -4.95 20.13
CA ASN A 346 1.53 -3.78 20.44
C ASN A 346 0.70 -2.77 21.26
N PRO A 347 0.72 -2.87 22.60
CA PRO A 347 0.01 -1.96 23.49
C PRO A 347 0.51 -0.50 23.44
N ARG A 348 1.59 -0.22 22.71
CA ARG A 348 2.11 1.14 22.49
C ARG A 348 1.49 1.82 21.26
N ASP A 349 0.73 1.10 20.44
CA ASP A 349 0.04 1.67 19.27
C ASP A 349 -1.10 2.60 19.71
N ARG A 350 -0.79 3.90 19.83
CA ARG A 350 -1.71 4.90 20.38
C ARG A 350 -2.92 5.11 19.48
N VAL A 351 -2.76 5.01 18.15
CA VAL A 351 -3.87 5.19 17.19
C VAL A 351 -4.88 4.07 17.34
N ALA A 352 -4.42 2.82 17.39
CA ALA A 352 -5.28 1.67 17.62
C ALA A 352 -5.96 1.74 19.00
N GLY A 353 -5.21 2.03 20.06
CA GLY A 353 -5.76 2.15 21.42
C GLY A 353 -6.78 3.28 21.56
N PHE A 354 -6.52 4.44 20.96
CA PHE A 354 -7.44 5.59 20.99
C PHE A 354 -8.75 5.31 20.27
N ARG A 355 -8.71 4.54 19.19
CA ARG A 355 -9.90 4.08 18.47
C ARG A 355 -10.73 3.13 19.35
N LEU A 356 -10.09 2.11 19.94
CA LEU A 356 -10.78 1.09 20.75
C LEU A 356 -11.39 1.66 22.03
N LEU A 357 -10.65 2.50 22.75
CA LEU A 357 -11.12 3.09 23.99
C LEU A 357 -12.40 3.92 23.77
N GLN A 358 -12.54 4.60 22.63
CA GLN A 358 -13.74 5.36 22.30
C GLN A 358 -14.95 4.51 21.90
N LEU A 359 -14.77 3.20 21.67
CA LEU A 359 -15.90 2.29 21.52
C LEU A 359 -16.58 2.01 22.87
N LEU A 360 -15.85 2.18 23.98
CA LEU A 360 -16.38 1.91 25.31
C LEU A 360 -17.39 2.98 25.75
N PRO A 361 -18.55 2.60 26.31
CA PRO A 361 -19.56 3.53 26.77
C PRO A 361 -19.02 4.56 27.76
N GLY A 362 -19.19 5.85 27.45
CA GLY A 362 -18.78 6.94 28.33
C GLY A 362 -17.30 7.36 28.24
N VAL A 363 -16.51 6.71 27.39
CA VAL A 363 -15.10 7.08 27.17
C VAL A 363 -14.99 8.08 26.01
N GLY A 364 -14.80 9.36 26.36
CA GLY A 364 -14.51 10.41 25.39
C GLY A 364 -13.00 10.57 25.10
N PRO A 365 -12.64 11.47 24.15
CA PRO A 365 -11.25 11.71 23.76
C PRO A 365 -10.28 11.98 24.91
N ALA A 366 -10.68 12.78 25.90
CA ALA A 366 -9.83 13.13 27.04
C ALA A 366 -9.57 11.92 27.97
N SER A 367 -10.61 11.10 28.22
CA SER A 367 -10.48 9.88 29.01
C SER A 367 -9.61 8.84 28.31
N ALA A 368 -9.79 8.68 27.00
CA ALA A 368 -8.97 7.78 26.19
C ALA A 368 -7.50 8.21 26.17
N ALA A 369 -7.21 9.50 25.94
CA ALA A 369 -5.85 10.03 25.95
C ALA A 369 -5.17 9.80 27.31
N LYS A 370 -5.86 10.10 28.42
CA LYS A 370 -5.33 9.89 29.78
C LYS A 370 -4.98 8.42 30.05
N ALA A 371 -5.79 7.48 29.56
CA ALA A 371 -5.50 6.06 29.70
C ALA A 371 -4.26 5.65 28.92
N LEU A 372 -4.13 6.11 27.67
CA LEU A 372 -2.98 5.81 26.83
C LEU A 372 -1.69 6.45 27.34
N ASP A 373 -1.76 7.65 27.92
CA ASP A 373 -0.60 8.32 28.54
C ASP A 373 -0.10 7.49 29.74
N ALA A 374 -1.01 7.04 30.62
CA ALA A 374 -0.66 6.18 31.75
C ALA A 374 -0.08 4.82 31.32
N MET A 375 -0.57 4.26 30.20
CA MET A 375 -0.02 3.04 29.62
C MET A 375 1.39 3.26 29.05
N ALA A 376 1.62 4.39 28.37
CA ALA A 376 2.90 4.70 27.73
C ALA A 376 4.04 4.90 28.74
N ASP A 377 3.73 5.45 29.92
CA ASP A 377 4.71 5.65 31.01
C ASP A 377 5.06 4.35 31.76
N SER A 378 4.35 3.25 31.49
CA SER A 378 4.55 1.96 32.15
C SER A 378 5.40 0.99 31.31
N PRO A 379 6.35 0.26 31.93
CA PRO A 379 7.05 -0.84 31.25
C PRO A 379 6.12 -2.02 30.95
N MET A 380 4.96 -2.10 31.61
CA MET A 380 3.92 -3.12 31.37
C MET A 380 2.58 -2.42 31.06
N PRO A 381 2.36 -1.97 29.81
CA PRO A 381 1.20 -1.13 29.45
C PRO A 381 -0.15 -1.79 29.75
N VAL A 382 -0.30 -3.08 29.46
CA VAL A 382 -1.57 -3.80 29.69
C VAL A 382 -1.85 -3.98 31.18
N THR A 383 -0.83 -4.16 32.01
CA THR A 383 -0.98 -4.20 33.48
C THR A 383 -1.39 -2.84 34.01
N ALA A 384 -0.77 -1.75 33.53
CA ALA A 384 -1.17 -0.39 33.90
C ALA A 384 -2.64 -0.13 33.55
N LEU A 385 -3.09 -0.56 32.36
CA LEU A 385 -4.50 -0.47 31.96
C LEU A 385 -5.43 -1.25 32.90
N ALA A 386 -5.02 -2.42 33.37
CA ALA A 386 -5.80 -3.25 34.28
C ALA A 386 -5.90 -2.67 35.70
N GLU A 387 -4.87 -1.96 36.15
CA GLU A 387 -4.83 -1.30 37.46
C GLU A 387 -5.55 0.05 37.48
N MET A 388 -5.86 0.61 36.31
CA MET A 388 -6.60 1.86 36.19
C MET A 388 -8.04 1.72 36.67
N ALA A 389 -8.52 2.75 37.37
CA ALA A 389 -9.93 2.86 37.70
C ALA A 389 -10.76 2.98 36.40
N ALA A 390 -11.77 2.12 36.26
CA ALA A 390 -12.67 2.12 35.12
C ALA A 390 -13.29 3.51 34.91
N PRO A 391 -13.28 4.06 33.67
CA PRO A 391 -13.91 5.33 33.39
C PRO A 391 -15.40 5.35 33.79
N PRO A 392 -15.96 6.49 34.19
CA PRO A 392 -17.37 6.55 34.56
C PRO A 392 -18.26 6.08 33.40
N ARG A 393 -19.25 5.24 33.71
CA ARG A 393 -20.26 4.69 32.78
C ARG A 393 -19.81 3.54 31.87
N THR A 394 -18.58 3.05 31.96
CA THR A 394 -18.15 1.85 31.22
C THR A 394 -18.73 0.57 31.80
N GLY A 395 -18.99 0.50 33.10
CA GLY A 395 -19.50 -0.71 33.75
C GLY A 395 -18.58 -1.91 33.54
N GLY A 396 -19.16 -3.08 33.23
CA GLY A 396 -18.43 -4.33 32.96
C GLY A 396 -17.64 -4.34 31.65
N GLU A 397 -17.95 -3.43 30.71
CA GLU A 397 -17.27 -3.36 29.40
C GLU A 397 -15.78 -3.03 29.52
N TRP A 398 -15.40 -2.26 30.55
CA TRP A 398 -13.99 -1.96 30.83
C TRP A 398 -13.24 -3.24 31.22
N THR A 399 -13.81 -4.03 32.13
CA THR A 399 -13.22 -5.30 32.56
C THR A 399 -13.13 -6.27 31.39
N ALA A 400 -14.20 -6.42 30.59
CA ALA A 400 -14.20 -7.27 29.41
C ALA A 400 -13.12 -6.85 28.39
N PHE A 401 -12.94 -5.55 28.16
CA PHE A 401 -11.87 -5.03 27.30
C PHE A 401 -10.48 -5.38 27.84
N VAL A 402 -10.24 -5.17 29.13
CA VAL A 402 -8.95 -5.52 29.77
C VAL A 402 -8.68 -7.02 29.69
N ASP A 403 -9.69 -7.86 29.94
CA ASP A 403 -9.57 -9.32 29.88
C ASP A 403 -9.19 -9.80 28.47
N VAL A 404 -9.81 -9.22 27.44
CA VAL A 404 -9.49 -9.52 26.02
C VAL A 404 -8.07 -9.09 25.68
N MET A 405 -7.66 -7.90 26.12
CA MET A 405 -6.31 -7.38 25.90
C MET A 405 -5.23 -8.27 26.55
N GLN A 406 -5.48 -8.75 27.76
CA GLN A 406 -4.59 -9.71 28.45
C GLN A 406 -4.61 -11.09 27.80
N GLY A 407 -5.78 -11.58 27.40
CA GLY A 407 -5.96 -12.90 26.79
C GLY A 407 -5.27 -13.02 25.43
N ILE A 408 -5.47 -12.04 24.56
CA ILE A 408 -4.85 -12.01 23.22
C ILE A 408 -3.36 -11.66 23.31
N GLY A 409 -3.00 -10.65 24.11
CA GLY A 409 -1.62 -10.18 24.22
C GLY A 409 -0.64 -11.25 24.69
N ASN A 410 -1.08 -12.15 25.58
CA ASN A 410 -0.26 -13.25 26.09
C ASN A 410 -0.12 -14.43 25.11
N ARG A 411 -0.81 -14.40 23.96
CA ARG A 411 -0.86 -15.49 22.97
C ARG A 411 -1.17 -16.88 23.56
N ALA A 412 -1.89 -16.91 24.67
CA ALA A 412 -2.10 -18.13 25.45
C ALA A 412 -2.98 -19.15 24.69
N SER A 413 -3.91 -18.64 23.87
CA SER A 413 -4.94 -19.43 23.20
C SER A 413 -4.58 -19.78 21.75
N GLY A 414 -3.76 -18.96 21.09
CA GLY A 414 -3.39 -19.10 19.70
C GLY A 414 -4.55 -18.89 18.72
N TRP A 415 -4.22 -18.89 17.43
CA TRP A 415 -5.21 -18.91 16.34
C TRP A 415 -5.90 -20.29 16.25
N PRO A 416 -7.24 -20.39 16.16
CA PRO A 416 -8.23 -19.32 15.92
C PRO A 416 -8.92 -18.77 17.18
N SER A 417 -8.58 -19.24 18.37
CA SER A 417 -9.29 -18.88 19.61
C SER A 417 -9.19 -17.38 19.95
N GLU A 418 -8.06 -16.74 19.66
CA GLU A 418 -7.88 -15.29 19.87
C GLU A 418 -8.83 -14.46 19.01
N MET A 419 -9.11 -14.89 17.78
CA MET A 419 -10.06 -14.21 16.90
C MET A 419 -11.49 -14.36 17.38
N GLU A 420 -11.83 -15.51 17.97
CA GLU A 420 -13.15 -15.72 18.57
C GLU A 420 -13.34 -14.83 19.81
N GLN A 421 -12.33 -14.70 20.67
CA GLN A 421 -12.36 -13.76 21.81
C GLN A 421 -12.55 -12.31 21.36
N ALA A 422 -11.79 -11.89 20.34
CA ALA A 422 -11.91 -10.57 19.73
C ALA A 422 -13.32 -10.32 19.15
N ARG A 423 -13.88 -11.31 18.44
CA ARG A 423 -15.24 -11.27 17.89
C ARG A 423 -16.30 -11.14 18.98
N LEU A 424 -16.22 -11.96 20.02
CA LEU A 424 -17.18 -11.98 21.12
C LEU A 424 -17.21 -10.67 21.92
N TRP A 425 -16.06 -9.98 22.03
CA TRP A 425 -16.00 -8.66 22.65
C TRP A 425 -16.58 -7.55 21.77
N TYR A 426 -16.38 -7.65 20.45
CA TYR A 426 -16.85 -6.62 19.52
C TYR A 426 -18.36 -6.74 19.20
N GLU A 427 -18.94 -7.94 19.36
CA GLU A 427 -20.36 -8.14 19.15
C GLU A 427 -21.21 -7.48 20.25
N PRO A 428 -22.30 -6.77 19.88
CA PRO A 428 -23.12 -6.01 20.82
C PRO A 428 -24.00 -6.86 21.75
#